data_AF-A0AAN8PGM7-F1
#
_entry.id   AF-A0AAN8PGM7-F1
#
_cell.length_a   1.000
_cell.length_b   1.000
_cell.length_c   1.000
_cell.angle_alpha   90.00
_cell.angle_beta   90.00
_cell.angle_gamma   90.00
#
_symmetry.space_group_name_H-M   'P 1'
#
loop_
_entity.id
_entity.type
_entity.pdbx_description
1 polymer ?
#
loop_
_entity_poly.entity_id
_entity_poly.type
_entity_poly.pdbx_seq_one_letter_code
_entity_poly.pdbx_strand_id
1 'polypeptide(L)'
;MSVLRVLDEHAPLKLRTLKSSKPLPWYNGDIHTERCTRRRYERKWRKTKLEVHKQIYQKQALRVVNLINKTKRKFYNDKLTAPNSGDLFKVVSKLTSHTTKGLPTCDDDQKLTEIQ
;
A
#
# COMPACT_ATOMS: atom_id res chain seq x y z
N MET A 1 40.89 -12.58 19.39
CA MET A 1 39.50 -12.86 18.99
C MET A 1 39.28 -12.25 17.62
N SER A 2 39.09 -13.06 16.58
CA SER A 2 38.90 -12.57 15.21
C SER A 2 37.51 -11.91 15.10
N VAL A 3 37.45 -10.69 14.55
CA VAL A 3 36.23 -9.89 14.39
C VAL A 3 35.13 -10.65 13.63
N LEU A 4 35.52 -11.54 12.73
CA LEU A 4 34.62 -12.40 11.97
C LEU A 4 33.77 -13.33 12.86
N ARG A 5 34.37 -13.91 13.91
CA ARG A 5 33.68 -14.84 14.82
C ARG A 5 32.59 -14.14 15.64
N VAL A 6 32.86 -12.91 16.09
CA VAL A 6 31.88 -12.11 16.84
C VAL A 6 30.69 -11.74 15.96
N LEU A 7 30.95 -11.41 14.69
CA LEU A 7 29.92 -11.11 13.69
C LEU A 7 29.05 -12.32 13.37
N ASP A 8 29.63 -13.51 13.17
CA ASP A 8 28.84 -14.71 12.89
C ASP A 8 28.03 -15.20 14.10
N GLU A 9 28.53 -14.98 15.32
CA GLU A 9 27.83 -15.32 16.57
C GLU A 9 26.63 -14.39 16.82
N HIS A 10 26.82 -13.08 16.66
CA HIS A 10 25.79 -12.09 17.01
C HIS A 10 24.88 -11.69 15.83
N ALA A 11 25.38 -11.80 14.60
CA ALA A 11 24.70 -11.37 13.39
C ALA A 11 24.97 -12.32 12.20
N PRO A 12 24.58 -13.60 12.31
CA PRO A 12 24.78 -14.58 11.25
C PRO A 12 24.09 -14.13 9.96
N LEU A 13 24.78 -14.29 8.84
CA LEU A 13 24.26 -13.95 7.52
C LEU A 13 23.05 -14.84 7.18
N LYS A 14 21.85 -14.24 7.19
CA LYS A 14 20.61 -14.92 6.82
C LYS A 14 20.16 -14.48 5.44
N LEU A 15 20.33 -15.34 4.44
CA LEU A 15 19.76 -15.12 3.11
C LEU A 15 18.25 -15.37 3.17
N ARG A 16 17.46 -14.38 2.75
CA ARG A 16 16.01 -14.51 2.61
C ARG A 16 15.62 -14.22 1.17
N THR A 17 15.02 -15.20 0.52
CA THR A 17 14.43 -15.00 -0.80
C THR A 17 13.12 -14.24 -0.63
N LEU A 18 13.09 -12.99 -1.06
CA LEU A 18 11.86 -12.20 -1.06
C LEU A 18 10.91 -12.73 -2.13
N LYS A 19 9.66 -12.99 -1.76
CA LYS A 19 8.63 -13.37 -2.72
C LYS A 19 8.39 -12.19 -3.67
N SER A 20 8.68 -12.39 -4.96
CA SER A 20 8.37 -11.39 -5.98
C SER A 20 6.86 -11.20 -6.06
N SER A 21 6.38 -10.05 -5.57
CA SER A 21 4.99 -9.67 -5.68
C SER A 21 4.76 -9.09 -7.07
N LYS A 22 3.83 -9.67 -7.85
CA LYS A 22 3.45 -9.11 -9.14
C LYS A 22 2.89 -7.69 -8.90
N PRO A 23 3.36 -6.67 -9.64
CA PRO A 23 2.82 -5.33 -9.51
C PRO A 23 1.33 -5.37 -9.84
N LEU A 24 0.57 -4.47 -9.21
CA LEU A 24 -0.85 -4.40 -9.48
C LEU A 24 -1.06 -4.05 -10.97
N PRO A 25 -2.05 -4.65 -11.66
CA PRO A 25 -2.21 -4.47 -13.11
C PRO A 25 -2.41 -3.02 -13.58
N TRP A 26 -2.93 -2.15 -12.70
CA TRP A 26 -3.15 -0.73 -12.98
C TRP A 26 -2.00 0.18 -12.47
N TYR A 27 -0.96 -0.41 -11.88
CA TYR A 27 0.17 0.34 -11.33
C TYR A 27 1.19 0.64 -12.42
N ASN A 28 1.29 1.91 -12.81
CA ASN A 28 2.14 2.37 -13.90
C ASN A 28 3.40 3.08 -13.38
N GLY A 29 4.43 3.18 -14.22
CA GLY A 29 5.64 3.95 -13.94
C GLY A 29 5.37 5.40 -13.53
N ASP A 30 4.38 6.04 -14.16
CA ASP A 30 3.98 7.43 -13.83
C ASP A 30 3.48 7.57 -12.39
N ILE A 31 2.74 6.58 -11.88
CA ILE A 31 2.29 6.58 -10.47
C ILE A 31 3.49 6.46 -9.55
N HIS A 32 4.49 5.67 -9.95
CA HIS A 32 5.71 5.51 -9.20
C HIS A 32 6.50 6.82 -9.11
N THR A 33 6.76 7.49 -10.25
CA THR A 33 7.51 8.75 -10.29
C THR A 33 6.82 9.86 -9.49
N GLU A 34 5.51 9.98 -9.58
CA GLU A 34 4.73 10.98 -8.85
C GLU A 34 4.70 10.70 -7.33
N ARG A 35 4.68 9.43 -6.92
CA ARG A 35 4.81 9.03 -5.51
C ARG A 35 6.20 9.32 -4.95
N CYS A 36 7.25 9.08 -5.73
CA CYS A 36 8.62 9.43 -5.38
C CYS A 36 8.76 10.95 -5.20
N THR A 37 8.19 11.73 -6.11
CA THR A 37 8.14 13.19 -6.03
C THR A 37 7.38 13.69 -4.80
N ARG A 38 6.21 13.10 -4.49
CA ARG A 38 5.47 13.37 -3.24
C ARG A 38 6.35 13.14 -2.01
N ARG A 39 7.08 12.02 -1.97
CA ARG A 39 7.97 11.68 -0.84
C ARG A 39 9.14 12.65 -0.74
N ARG A 40 9.68 13.13 -1.86
CA ARG A 40 10.72 14.19 -1.90
C ARG A 40 10.21 15.48 -1.27
N TYR A 41 9.02 15.96 -1.65
CA TYR A 41 8.44 17.16 -1.05
C TYR A 41 8.09 16.99 0.42
N GLU A 42 7.58 15.83 0.81
CA GLU A 42 7.32 15.51 2.22
C GLU A 42 8.60 15.60 3.06
N ARG A 43 9.71 15.00 2.60
CA ARG A 43 11.01 15.10 3.27
C ARG A 43 11.48 16.55 3.36
N LYS A 44 11.33 17.33 2.28
CA LYS A 44 11.69 18.76 2.28
C LYS A 44 10.89 19.55 3.31
N TRP A 45 9.57 19.33 3.37
CA TRP A 45 8.69 19.96 4.36
C TRP A 45 9.05 19.53 5.78
N ARG A 46 9.27 18.24 6.05
CA ARG A 46 9.67 17.78 7.39
C ARG A 46 10.99 18.39 7.88
N LYS A 47 11.95 18.62 6.97
CA LYS A 47 13.24 19.26 7.30
C LYS A 47 13.12 20.76 7.57
N THR A 48 12.33 21.46 6.77
CA THR A 48 12.29 22.94 6.78
C THR A 48 11.14 23.52 7.60
N LYS A 49 10.05 22.77 7.78
CA LYS A 49 8.80 23.15 8.45
C LYS A 49 8.13 24.43 7.91
N LEU A 50 8.49 24.88 6.71
CA LEU A 50 7.90 26.06 6.06
C LEU A 50 6.52 25.74 5.45
N GLU A 51 5.59 26.69 5.56
CA GLU A 51 4.22 26.55 5.05
C GLU A 51 4.19 26.40 3.52
N VAL A 52 5.05 27.12 2.80
CA VAL A 52 5.17 26.99 1.32
C VAL A 52 5.51 25.55 0.92
N HIS A 53 6.40 24.88 1.66
CA HIS A 53 6.74 23.48 1.38
C HIS A 53 5.60 22.52 1.72
N LYS A 54 4.80 22.83 2.74
CA LYS A 54 3.59 22.08 3.08
C LYS A 54 2.56 22.16 1.97
N GLN A 55 2.32 23.36 1.43
CA GLN A 55 1.39 23.58 0.31
C GLN A 55 1.82 22.81 -0.95
N ILE A 56 3.12 22.84 -1.28
CA ILE A 56 3.69 22.05 -2.39
C ILE A 56 3.45 20.55 -2.17
N TYR A 57 3.72 20.05 -0.97
CA TYR A 57 3.48 18.66 -0.61
C TYR A 57 1.99 18.28 -0.75
N GLN A 58 1.07 19.11 -0.22
CA GLN A 58 -0.37 18.87 -0.29
C GLN A 58 -0.86 18.84 -1.75
N LYS A 59 -0.43 19.79 -2.57
CA LYS A 59 -0.75 19.82 -4.01
C LYS A 59 -0.26 18.55 -4.71
N GLN A 60 0.96 18.11 -4.41
CA GLN A 60 1.50 16.87 -4.97
C GLN A 60 0.77 15.62 -4.45
N ALA A 61 0.37 15.61 -3.19
CA ALA A 61 -0.40 14.50 -2.62
C ALA A 61 -1.75 14.35 -3.33
N LEU A 62 -2.46 15.46 -3.57
CA LEU A 62 -3.72 15.48 -4.33
C LEU A 62 -3.51 14.98 -5.77
N ARG A 63 -2.44 15.44 -6.44
CA ARG A 63 -2.09 14.98 -7.80
C ARG A 63 -1.92 13.46 -7.86
N VAL A 64 -1.20 12.87 -6.90
CA VAL A 64 -0.99 11.41 -6.83
C VAL A 64 -2.32 10.68 -6.63
N VAL A 65 -3.19 11.15 -5.73
CA VAL A 65 -4.50 10.53 -5.49
C VAL A 65 -5.35 10.57 -6.76
N ASN A 66 -5.43 11.73 -7.42
CA ASN A 66 -6.19 11.90 -8.65
C ASN A 66 -5.65 11.02 -9.78
N LEU A 67 -4.33 10.91 -9.91
CA LEU A 67 -3.71 10.04 -10.90
C LEU A 67 -4.07 8.57 -10.67
N ILE A 68 -3.95 8.08 -9.43
CA ILE A 68 -4.31 6.70 -9.08
C ILE A 68 -5.79 6.43 -9.34
N ASN A 69 -6.68 7.36 -8.99
CA ASN A 69 -8.10 7.21 -9.25
C ASN A 69 -8.40 7.17 -10.75
N LYS A 70 -7.75 8.05 -11.53
CA LYS A 70 -7.88 8.08 -12.99
C LYS A 70 -7.40 6.79 -13.63
N THR A 71 -6.23 6.28 -13.26
CA THR A 71 -5.68 5.04 -13.84
C THR A 71 -6.49 3.81 -13.45
N LYS A 72 -6.91 3.71 -12.19
CA LYS A 72 -7.82 2.64 -11.74
C LYS A 72 -9.12 2.66 -12.53
N ARG A 73 -9.77 3.82 -12.62
CA ARG A 73 -11.03 3.98 -13.35
C ARG A 73 -10.87 3.58 -14.81
N LYS A 74 -9.80 4.05 -15.47
CA LYS A 74 -9.49 3.67 -16.85
C LYS A 74 -9.34 2.15 -16.98
N PHE A 75 -8.49 1.54 -16.17
CA PHE A 75 -8.23 0.10 -16.21
C PHE A 75 -9.51 -0.74 -16.05
N TYR A 76 -10.36 -0.40 -15.08
CA TYR A 76 -11.60 -1.13 -14.88
C TYR A 76 -12.63 -0.83 -15.97
N ASN A 77 -12.76 0.41 -16.44
CA ASN A 77 -13.63 0.72 -17.57
C ASN A 77 -13.23 -0.07 -18.81
N ASP A 78 -11.96 -0.08 -19.17
CA ASP A 78 -11.43 -0.83 -20.32
C ASP A 78 -11.75 -2.33 -20.19
N LYS A 79 -11.68 -2.86 -18.95
CA LYS A 79 -12.00 -4.25 -18.65
C LYS A 79 -13.50 -4.56 -18.71
N LEU A 80 -14.36 -3.61 -18.36
CA LEU A 80 -15.82 -3.75 -18.42
C LEU A 80 -16.33 -3.61 -19.87
N THR A 81 -15.67 -2.83 -20.71
CA THR A 81 -16.02 -2.66 -22.13
C THR A 81 -15.58 -3.82 -23.02
N ALA A 82 -14.85 -4.80 -22.48
CA ALA A 82 -14.40 -5.96 -23.24
C ALA A 82 -15.60 -6.86 -23.65
N PRO A 83 -15.59 -7.47 -24.84
CA PRO A 83 -16.75 -8.19 -25.41
C PRO A 83 -17.13 -9.50 -24.67
N ASN A 84 -16.32 -9.97 -23.73
CA ASN A 84 -16.55 -11.25 -23.06
C ASN A 84 -17.50 -11.11 -21.86
N SER A 85 -18.78 -11.45 -22.05
CA SER A 85 -19.85 -11.38 -21.03
C SER A 85 -19.54 -12.16 -19.74
N GLY A 86 -18.85 -13.31 -19.83
CA GLY A 86 -18.47 -14.11 -18.68
C GLY A 86 -17.39 -13.48 -17.79
N ASP A 87 -16.49 -12.68 -18.38
CA ASP A 87 -15.44 -11.99 -17.63
C ASP A 87 -15.96 -10.71 -16.97
N LEU A 88 -16.96 -10.07 -17.57
CA LEU A 88 -17.68 -8.93 -17.00
C LEU A 88 -18.28 -9.28 -15.64
N PHE A 89 -19.04 -10.37 -15.55
CA PHE A 89 -19.68 -10.77 -14.30
C PHE A 89 -18.67 -11.08 -13.20
N LYS A 90 -17.54 -11.75 -13.54
CA LYS A 90 -16.44 -11.99 -12.59
C LYS A 90 -15.82 -10.69 -12.07
N VAL A 91 -15.65 -9.69 -12.94
CA VAL A 91 -15.10 -8.38 -12.55
C VAL A 91 -16.07 -7.63 -11.65
N VAL A 92 -17.34 -7.57 -12.02
CA VAL A 92 -18.39 -6.92 -11.21
C VAL A 92 -18.51 -7.60 -9.86
N SER A 93 -18.65 -8.93 -9.84
CA SER A 93 -18.69 -9.73 -8.61
C SER A 93 -17.47 -9.48 -7.73
N LYS A 94 -16.25 -9.41 -8.30
CA LYS A 94 -15.04 -9.09 -7.53
C LYS A 94 -15.02 -7.67 -6.95
N LEU A 95 -15.65 -6.70 -7.62
CA LEU A 95 -15.72 -5.31 -7.16
C LEU A 95 -16.82 -5.10 -6.10
N THR A 96 -17.92 -5.85 -6.21
CA THR A 96 -19.10 -5.71 -5.33
C THR A 96 -19.18 -6.78 -4.24
N SER A 97 -18.38 -7.84 -4.31
CA SER A 97 -18.32 -8.86 -3.26
C SER A 97 -17.89 -8.17 -1.97
N HIS A 98 -18.84 -7.97 -1.07
CA HIS A 98 -18.58 -7.50 0.27
C HIS A 98 -17.68 -8.53 0.94
N THR A 99 -16.39 -8.24 1.06
CA THR A 99 -15.55 -8.97 2.00
C THR A 99 -16.00 -8.50 3.38
N THR A 100 -16.89 -9.27 4.01
CA THR A 100 -17.00 -9.20 5.45
C THR A 100 -15.63 -9.62 5.95
N LYS A 101 -14.79 -8.64 6.29
CA LYS A 101 -13.65 -8.90 7.16
C LYS A 101 -14.33 -9.47 8.41
N GLY A 102 -14.33 -10.79 8.58
CA GLY A 102 -14.83 -11.40 9.79
C GLY A 102 -14.18 -10.64 10.93
N LEU A 103 -15.00 -9.95 11.72
CA LEU A 103 -14.52 -9.31 12.93
C LEU A 103 -13.87 -10.45 13.73
N PRO A 104 -12.61 -10.32 14.19
CA PRO A 104 -12.09 -11.33 15.09
C PRO A 104 -13.03 -11.39 16.29
N THR A 105 -13.77 -12.49 16.41
CA THR A 105 -14.59 -12.78 17.59
C THR A 105 -13.60 -12.93 18.74
N CYS A 106 -13.58 -11.94 19.63
CA CYS A 106 -12.87 -12.06 20.90
C CYS A 106 -13.88 -12.67 21.85
N ASP A 107 -13.85 -14.00 22.01
CA ASP A 107 -14.70 -14.74 22.95
C ASP A 107 -14.19 -14.62 24.40
N ASP A 108 -13.84 -13.42 24.86
CA ASP A 108 -13.31 -13.20 26.21
C ASP A 108 -14.10 -12.11 26.96
N ASP A 109 -15.37 -12.38 27.27
CA ASP A 109 -16.21 -11.55 28.13
C ASP A 109 -15.92 -11.75 29.65
N GLN A 110 -14.99 -12.65 30.03
CA GLN A 110 -14.86 -13.13 31.41
C GLN A 110 -13.76 -12.47 32.27
N LYS A 111 -13.19 -11.32 31.90
CA LYS A 111 -12.12 -10.68 32.70
C LYS A 111 -12.51 -9.43 33.51
N LEU A 112 -13.80 -9.11 33.64
CA LEU A 112 -14.25 -7.92 34.39
C LEU A 112 -14.95 -8.22 35.73
N THR A 113 -15.08 -9.48 36.13
CA THR A 113 -15.55 -9.84 37.47
C THR A 113 -14.38 -10.38 38.27
N GLU A 114 -14.21 -9.86 39.50
CA GLU A 114 -13.28 -10.31 40.54
C GLU A 114 -11.93 -9.57 40.61
N ILE A 115 -12.02 -8.29 40.98
CA ILE A 115 -11.12 -7.75 42.01
C ILE A 115 -11.91 -7.82 43.32
N GLN A 116 -11.47 -8.65 44.26
CA GLN A 116 -11.91 -8.64 45.65
C GLN A 116 -10.70 -8.39 46.54
#